data_AF-A0AAQ3UUQ5-F1
#
_entry.id   AF-A0AAQ3UUQ5-F1
#
_cell.length_a   1.000
_cell.length_b   1.000
_cell.length_c   1.000
_cell.angle_alpha   90.00
_cell.angle_beta   90.00
_cell.angle_gamma   90.00
#
_symmetry.space_group_name_H-M   'P 1'
#
loop_
_entity.id
_entity.type
_entity.pdbx_description
1 polymer ?
#
loop_
_entity_poly.entity_id
_entity_poly.type
_entity_poly.pdbx_seq_one_letter_code
_entity_poly.pdbx_strand_id
1 'polypeptide(L)'
;MRSMTRRRPRFKLDEEGVLWFKNRLVVPKDMEPRKKILDEAHTSMFTLHPGSNKMYQDLKQKFWWTRMKREIAKYVSECDVCQRVKADHLKPADLGETYIDKLVDNFVVNNFV
;
A
#
# COMPACT_ATOMS: atom_id res chain seq x y z
N MET A 1 -25.15 -10.68 35.68
CA MET A 1 -25.21 -11.08 34.25
C MET A 1 -23.94 -10.58 33.55
N ARG A 2 -23.01 -11.46 33.16
CA ARG A 2 -21.81 -11.05 32.40
C ARG A 2 -22.22 -10.81 30.95
N SER A 3 -22.10 -9.57 30.46
CA SER A 3 -22.28 -9.29 29.04
C SER A 3 -21.13 -9.92 28.25
N MET A 4 -21.42 -11.02 27.55
CA MET A 4 -20.54 -11.55 26.52
C MET A 4 -20.59 -10.57 25.34
N THR A 5 -19.66 -9.62 25.31
CA THR A 5 -19.40 -8.82 24.11
C THR A 5 -19.03 -9.79 22.99
N ARG A 6 -19.99 -10.15 22.13
CA ARG A 6 -19.75 -10.89 20.88
C ARG A 6 -18.68 -10.11 20.11
N ARG A 7 -17.44 -10.61 20.08
CA ARG A 7 -16.42 -10.06 19.20
C ARG A 7 -16.96 -10.21 17.78
N ARG A 8 -17.30 -9.10 17.12
CA ARG A 8 -17.73 -9.14 15.72
C ARG A 8 -16.61 -9.82 14.93
N PRO A 9 -16.92 -10.87 14.14
CA PRO A 9 -15.92 -11.48 13.29
C PRO A 9 -15.35 -10.39 12.38
N ARG A 10 -14.01 -10.33 12.32
CA ARG A 10 -13.28 -9.31 11.54
C ARG A 10 -13.48 -9.52 10.04
N PHE A 11 -13.79 -10.75 9.65
CA PHE A 11 -14.11 -11.17 8.30
C PHE A 11 -15.61 -11.42 8.14
N LYS A 12 -16.14 -11.10 6.96
CA LYS A 12 -17.54 -11.35 6.58
C LYS A 12 -17.57 -11.84 5.14
N LEU A 13 -18.44 -12.80 4.84
CA LEU A 13 -18.79 -13.18 3.47
C LEU A 13 -20.13 -12.54 3.15
N ASP A 14 -20.30 -11.96 1.97
CA ASP A 14 -21.61 -11.50 1.51
C ASP A 14 -22.35 -12.58 0.70
N GLU A 15 -23.54 -12.23 0.21
CA GLU A 15 -24.42 -13.11 -0.56
C GLU A 15 -23.83 -13.49 -1.93
N GLU A 16 -22.86 -12.72 -2.43
CA GLU A 16 -22.16 -12.92 -3.70
C GLU A 16 -20.89 -13.77 -3.54
N GLY A 17 -20.58 -14.22 -2.31
CA GLY A 17 -19.39 -15.00 -2.02
C GLY A 17 -18.10 -14.17 -1.91
N VAL A 18 -18.22 -12.85 -1.74
CA VAL A 18 -17.09 -11.94 -1.62
C VAL A 18 -16.68 -11.79 -0.16
N LEU A 19 -15.37 -11.89 0.10
CA LEU A 19 -14.80 -11.80 1.44
C LEU A 19 -14.45 -10.35 1.79
N TRP A 20 -14.87 -9.91 2.97
CA TRP A 20 -14.68 -8.56 3.49
C TRP A 20 -13.91 -8.58 4.81
N PHE A 21 -12.98 -7.64 5.01
CA PHE A 21 -12.29 -7.41 6.28
C PHE A 21 -12.50 -5.96 6.76
N LYS A 22 -13.17 -5.77 7.90
CA LYS A 22 -13.47 -4.41 8.44
C LYS A 22 -14.00 -3.42 7.37
N ASN A 23 -14.91 -3.88 6.52
CA ASN A 23 -15.50 -3.10 5.42
C ASN A 23 -14.57 -2.83 4.22
N ARG A 24 -13.55 -3.68 4.03
CA ARG A 24 -12.63 -3.65 2.89
C ARG A 24 -12.70 -4.95 2.13
N LEU A 25 -12.63 -4.88 0.81
CA LEU A 25 -12.62 -6.05 -0.06
C LEU A 25 -11.34 -6.85 0.15
N VAL A 26 -11.47 -8.14 0.48
CA VAL A 26 -10.31 -9.03 0.59
C VAL A 26 -9.90 -9.49 -0.80
N VAL A 27 -8.67 -9.18 -1.18
CA VAL A 27 -8.12 -9.60 -2.47
C VAL A 27 -7.39 -10.93 -2.30
N PRO A 28 -7.82 -12.00 -3.01
CA PRO A 28 -7.14 -13.29 -3.03
C PRO A 28 -5.66 -13.18 -3.41
N LYS A 29 -4.87 -14.23 -3.13
CA LYS A 29 -3.42 -14.25 -3.43
C LYS A 29 -3.13 -14.42 -4.93
N ASP A 30 -4.16 -14.63 -5.74
CA ASP A 30 -4.03 -14.67 -7.18
C ASP A 30 -3.32 -13.40 -7.67
N MET A 31 -2.29 -13.60 -8.50
CA MET A 31 -1.40 -12.52 -8.92
C MET A 31 -2.14 -11.48 -9.77
N GLU A 32 -3.12 -11.91 -10.56
CA GLU A 32 -3.85 -11.08 -11.52
C GLU A 32 -4.66 -9.95 -10.86
N PRO A 33 -5.59 -10.20 -9.90
CA PRO A 33 -6.36 -9.13 -9.27
C PRO A 33 -5.50 -8.10 -8.53
N ARG A 34 -4.49 -8.57 -7.77
CA ARG A 34 -3.61 -7.68 -7.01
C ARG A 34 -2.80 -6.80 -7.95
N LYS A 35 -2.22 -7.38 -9.00
CA LYS A 35 -1.43 -6.63 -9.99
C LYS A 35 -2.27 -5.56 -10.68
N LYS A 36 -3.48 -5.87 -11.13
CA LYS A 36 -4.38 -4.88 -11.75
C LYS A 36 -4.69 -3.70 -10.83
N ILE A 37 -4.97 -3.97 -9.56
CA ILE A 37 -5.20 -2.93 -8.54
C ILE A 37 -3.94 -2.06 -8.36
N LEU A 38 -2.75 -2.68 -8.33
CA LEU A 38 -1.48 -1.97 -8.22
C LEU A 38 -1.20 -1.11 -9.47
N ASP A 39 -1.41 -1.66 -10.67
CA ASP A 39 -1.21 -0.99 -11.96
C ASP A 39 -2.15 0.21 -12.14
N GLU A 40 -3.43 0.04 -11.81
CA GLU A 40 -4.43 1.13 -11.90
C GLU A 40 -4.13 2.24 -10.89
N ALA A 41 -3.83 1.86 -9.64
CA ALA A 41 -3.44 2.83 -8.62
C ALA A 41 -2.18 3.58 -9.07
N HIS A 42 -1.15 2.88 -9.51
CA HIS A 42 0.09 3.47 -9.97
C HIS A 42 -0.11 4.39 -11.19
N THR A 43 -0.96 4.00 -12.15
CA THR A 43 -1.24 4.78 -13.36
C THR A 43 -2.04 6.05 -13.06
N SER A 44 -3.06 5.96 -12.20
CA SER A 44 -3.84 7.11 -11.73
C SER A 44 -2.99 8.13 -10.94
N MET A 45 -1.80 7.73 -10.47
CA MET A 45 -0.93 8.55 -9.63
C MET A 45 0.15 9.32 -10.43
N PHE A 46 0.23 9.16 -11.76
CA PHE A 46 1.29 9.77 -12.59
C PHE A 46 1.33 11.31 -12.58
N THR A 47 0.31 12.00 -12.09
CA THR A 47 0.27 13.48 -12.11
C THR A 47 1.09 14.15 -11.00
N LEU A 48 1.46 13.45 -9.90
CA LEU A 48 2.17 14.06 -8.75
C LEU A 48 3.14 13.10 -8.01
N HIS A 49 3.70 12.08 -8.68
CA HIS A 49 4.62 11.06 -8.14
C HIS A 49 4.53 10.73 -6.63
N PRO A 50 3.42 10.16 -6.16
CA PRO A 50 3.28 9.72 -4.78
C PRO A 50 4.10 8.46 -4.51
N GLY A 51 4.91 8.46 -3.45
CA GLY A 51 5.62 7.26 -3.00
C GLY A 51 4.69 6.12 -2.55
N SER A 52 5.28 4.96 -2.24
CA SER A 52 4.60 3.73 -1.77
C SER A 52 3.62 3.97 -0.62
N ASN A 53 3.90 4.95 0.24
CA ASN A 53 3.03 5.31 1.35
C ASN A 53 1.66 5.83 0.89
N LYS A 54 1.62 6.77 -0.07
CA LYS A 54 0.35 7.33 -0.57
C LYS A 54 -0.48 6.27 -1.29
N MET A 55 0.17 5.46 -2.14
CA MET A 55 -0.47 4.31 -2.78
C MET A 55 -1.10 3.35 -1.75
N TYR A 56 -0.44 3.10 -0.62
CA TYR A 56 -1.03 2.34 0.48
C TYR A 56 -2.21 3.07 1.16
N GLN A 57 -2.11 4.38 1.40
CA GLN A 57 -3.20 5.16 2.01
C GLN A 57 -4.47 5.14 1.17
N ASP A 58 -4.35 5.13 -0.15
CA ASP A 58 -5.48 5.12 -1.07
C ASP A 58 -6.09 3.72 -1.16
N LEU A 59 -5.25 2.71 -1.41
CA LEU A 59 -5.70 1.34 -1.55
C LEU A 59 -6.30 0.76 -0.27
N LYS A 60 -5.75 1.10 0.91
CA LYS A 60 -6.25 0.58 2.19
C LYS A 60 -7.69 0.99 2.49
N GLN A 61 -8.24 2.01 1.83
CA GLN A 61 -9.62 2.44 2.07
C GLN A 61 -10.62 1.43 1.53
N LYS A 62 -10.30 0.80 0.40
CA LYS A 62 -11.20 -0.11 -0.33
C LYS A 62 -10.78 -1.57 -0.24
N PHE A 63 -9.47 -1.84 -0.21
CA PHE A 63 -8.92 -3.18 -0.32
C PHE A 63 -8.15 -3.61 0.93
N TRP A 64 -8.03 -4.93 1.08
CA TRP A 64 -7.20 -5.56 2.10
C TRP A 64 -6.62 -6.88 1.58
N TRP A 65 -5.34 -7.11 1.83
CA TRP A 65 -4.74 -8.45 1.71
C TRP A 65 -3.53 -8.60 2.63
N THR A 66 -3.09 -9.84 2.83
CA THR A 66 -1.91 -10.14 3.63
C THR A 66 -0.65 -9.54 3.00
N ARG A 67 0.16 -8.84 3.80
CA ARG A 67 1.42 -8.20 3.35
C ARG A 67 1.25 -7.08 2.29
N MET A 68 0.06 -6.48 2.18
CA MET A 68 -0.25 -5.38 1.26
C MET A 68 0.81 -4.26 1.20
N LYS A 69 1.27 -3.76 2.35
CA LYS A 69 2.33 -2.73 2.40
C LYS A 69 3.63 -3.18 1.70
N ARG A 70 4.04 -4.43 1.94
CA ARG A 70 5.27 -5.00 1.37
C ARG A 70 5.14 -5.21 -0.13
N GLU A 71 3.99 -5.68 -0.60
CA GLU A 71 3.73 -5.86 -2.03
C GLU A 71 3.71 -4.51 -2.77
N ILE A 72 3.09 -3.48 -2.19
CA ILE A 72 3.12 -2.11 -2.73
C ILE A 72 4.54 -1.56 -2.78
N ALA A 73 5.31 -1.70 -1.71
CA ALA A 73 6.70 -1.24 -1.67
C ALA A 73 7.56 -1.93 -2.74
N LYS A 74 7.40 -3.26 -2.89
CA LYS A 74 8.07 -4.04 -3.93
C LYS A 74 7.69 -3.54 -5.33
N TYR A 75 6.40 -3.38 -5.59
CA TYR A 75 5.90 -2.91 -6.88
C TYR A 75 6.48 -1.54 -7.27
N VAL A 76 6.44 -0.57 -6.37
CA VAL A 76 7.01 0.77 -6.61
C VAL A 76 8.53 0.72 -6.77
N SER A 77 9.21 -0.18 -6.03
CA SER A 77 10.67 -0.35 -6.17
C SER A 77 11.09 -0.96 -7.51
N GLU A 78 10.20 -1.71 -8.18
CA GLU A 78 10.45 -2.31 -9.50
C GLU A 78 10.06 -1.36 -10.65
N CYS A 79 9.54 -0.16 -10.36
CA CYS A 79 9.17 0.82 -11.38
C CYS A 79 10.33 1.75 -11.75
N ASP A 80 10.82 1.64 -12.99
CA ASP A 80 11.91 2.47 -13.53
C ASP A 80 11.64 3.98 -13.43
N VAL A 81 10.39 4.41 -13.62
CA VAL A 81 10.03 5.83 -13.54
C VAL A 81 10.17 6.34 -12.10
N CYS A 82 9.62 5.57 -11.13
CA CYS A 82 9.78 5.90 -9.72
C CYS A 82 11.25 5.87 -9.28
N GLN A 83 12.05 4.94 -9.80
CA GLN A 83 13.48 4.87 -9.49
C GLN A 83 14.24 6.11 -9.98
N ARG A 84 13.99 6.56 -11.22
CA ARG A 84 14.65 7.75 -11.79
C ARG A 84 14.32 9.02 -11.01
N VAL A 85 13.03 9.22 -10.70
CA VAL A 85 12.58 10.38 -9.91
C VAL A 85 13.22 10.39 -8.51
N LYS A 86 13.35 9.23 -7.86
CA LYS A 86 14.07 9.12 -6.59
C LYS A 86 15.55 9.48 -6.73
N ALA A 87 16.22 8.98 -7.78
CA ALA A 87 17.64 9.27 -8.01
C ALA A 87 17.89 10.76 -8.27
N ASP A 88 16.99 11.45 -8.96
CA ASP A 88 17.09 12.89 -9.21
C ASP A 88 16.91 13.73 -7.93
N HIS A 89 15.99 13.35 -7.03
CA HIS A 89 15.81 14.03 -5.74
C HIS A 89 16.92 13.73 -4.70
N LEU A 90 17.75 12.71 -4.94
CA LEU A 90 18.89 12.38 -4.08
C LEU A 90 20.16 13.17 -4.42
N LYS A 91 20.17 13.92 -5.53
CA LYS A 91 21.18 14.95 -5.77
C LYS A 91 21.05 16.00 -4.66
N PRO A 92 22.15 16.52 -4.07
CA PRO A 92 22.06 17.46 -2.97
C PRO A 92 21.54 18.80 -3.49
N ALA A 93 20.21 18.94 -3.55
CA ALA A 93 19.55 20.22 -3.52
C ALA A 93 19.53 20.65 -2.06
N ASP A 94 20.25 21.72 -1.78
CA ASP A 94 20.31 22.37 -0.48
C ASP A 94 18.90 22.53 0.12
N LEU A 95 18.76 22.05 1.36
CA LEU A 95 17.77 22.45 2.37
C LEU A 95 16.27 22.47 1.94
N GLY A 96 15.51 21.44 2.35
CA GLY A 96 14.06 21.62 2.52
C GLY A 96 13.18 20.39 2.71
N GLU A 97 13.45 19.27 2.02
CA GLU A 97 12.41 18.22 1.91
C GLU A 97 12.91 16.76 1.91
N THR A 98 14.15 16.50 2.36
CA THR A 98 14.77 15.18 2.17
C THR A 98 14.70 14.24 3.38
N TYR A 99 14.24 14.69 4.55
CA TYR A 99 14.26 13.86 5.77
C TYR A 99 13.06 12.91 5.87
N ILE A 100 11.87 13.36 5.48
CA ILE A 100 10.66 12.51 5.58
C ILE A 100 10.70 11.37 4.56
N ASP A 101 11.11 11.62 3.32
CA ASP A 101 11.18 10.56 2.29
C ASP A 101 12.31 9.56 2.55
N LYS A 102 13.49 10.03 2.99
CA LYS A 102 14.59 9.15 3.42
C LYS A 102 14.21 8.34 4.66
N LEU A 103 13.44 8.91 5.59
CA LEU A 103 12.95 8.19 6.76
C LEU A 103 11.83 7.20 6.42
N VAL A 104 10.92 7.50 5.50
CA VAL A 104 9.85 6.57 5.12
C VAL A 104 10.43 5.36 4.38
N ASP A 105 11.40 5.57 3.48
CA ASP A 105 12.09 4.46 2.82
C ASP A 105 12.99 3.69 3.80
N ASN A 106 13.78 4.35 4.66
CA ASN A 106 14.60 3.65 5.68
C ASN A 106 13.77 2.99 6.78
N PHE A 107 12.63 3.55 7.18
CA PHE A 107 11.77 2.95 8.19
C PHE A 107 11.04 1.72 7.64
N VAL A 108 10.64 1.73 6.36
CA VAL A 108 9.98 0.59 5.71
C VAL A 108 10.98 -0.52 5.35
N VAL A 109 12.20 -0.17 4.92
CA VAL A 109 13.24 -1.14 4.53
C VAL A 109 13.96 -1.73 5.76
N ASN A 110 14.28 -0.93 6.79
CA ASN A 110 15.11 -1.38 7.91
C ASN A 110 14.34 -1.85 9.17
N ASN A 111 13.00 -1.82 9.21
CA ASN A 111 12.22 -2.34 10.36
C ASN A 111 11.50 -3.68 10.09
N PHE A 112 11.80 -4.37 8.98
CA PHE A 112 11.15 -5.65 8.65
C PHE A 112 12.11 -6.75 8.13
N VAL A 113 13.41 -6.63 8.46
CA VAL A 113 14.35 -7.77 8.49
C VAL A 113 14.52 -8.20 9.95
#